data_AF-A0A246RIN9-F1
#
_entry.id   AF-A0A246RIN9-F1
#
_cell.length_a   1.000
_cell.length_b   1.000
_cell.length_c   1.000
_cell.angle_alpha   90.00
_cell.angle_beta   90.00
_cell.angle_gamma   90.00
#
_symmetry.space_group_name_H-M   'P 1'
#
loop_
_entity.id
_entity.type
_entity.pdbx_description
1 polymer ?
#
loop_
_entity_poly.entity_id
_entity_poly.type
_entity_poly.pdbx_seq_one_letter_code
_entity_poly.pdbx_strand_id
1 'polypeptide(L)'
;MRAKGMAYDTGFVTDGVNSVPHWDPEVVRRELAIIRDDLHCTAVHLVGGDPGRLESAARIAAGLGLEVWFSPYPLELEPDLIRALFLDCAERAERLRAAGAEIVFVTGAELSIMNRGFIEGDRLADRLDHLLTDPNGRAERIAGVRTRLDAFLRATVAAVRERFHGRVTYAAIPFEGVDWDLFDVVTVELIRSAEVADQFRDGVRRLVDQPKPVAVTGFGTATWRGAGDVAPRSMEIIEYGPSGRPHRLDGVYERDEPGQAAYLSELLDIFDSEGVDSAFVHLFALPSLPHRPDGDPRDDLDLASPGIVKVLDGRTGETYPGLPWEPKAAFAAVAAHYAR
;
A
#
# COMPACT_ATOMS: atom_id res chain seq x y z
N MET A 1 15.58 7.98 8.44
CA MET A 1 14.14 7.72 8.68
C MET A 1 13.88 7.35 10.14
N ARG A 2 12.79 7.86 10.73
CA ARG A 2 12.29 7.52 12.07
C ARG A 2 11.55 6.17 12.08
N ALA A 3 10.66 5.94 11.12
CA ALA A 3 9.99 4.64 10.96
C ALA A 3 10.45 3.92 9.70
N LYS A 4 10.99 2.71 9.91
CA LYS A 4 11.40 1.76 8.86
C LYS A 4 10.23 0.79 8.68
N GLY A 5 9.46 0.97 7.62
CA GLY A 5 8.13 0.39 7.49
C GLY A 5 8.00 -0.67 6.41
N MET A 6 7.00 -1.55 6.60
CA MET A 6 6.51 -2.51 5.62
C MET A 6 4.99 -2.42 5.53
N ALA A 7 4.44 -2.40 4.30
CA ALA A 7 3.01 -2.54 4.09
C ALA A 7 2.60 -4.02 4.18
N TYR A 8 1.55 -4.31 4.92
CA TYR A 8 1.06 -5.66 5.19
C TYR A 8 -0.42 -5.77 4.82
N ASP A 9 -0.70 -6.65 3.86
CA ASP A 9 -2.06 -6.91 3.36
C ASP A 9 -2.84 -7.77 4.35
N THR A 10 -3.93 -7.22 4.89
CA THR A 10 -4.89 -7.94 5.74
C THR A 10 -6.10 -8.48 4.95
N GLY A 11 -6.14 -8.16 3.66
CA GLY A 11 -7.16 -8.56 2.70
C GLY A 11 -7.92 -7.37 2.15
N PHE A 12 -7.81 -7.15 0.84
CA PHE A 12 -8.64 -6.23 0.07
C PHE A 12 -10.04 -6.79 -0.14
N VAL A 13 -11.08 -5.98 0.08
CA VAL A 13 -12.47 -6.41 -0.06
C VAL A 13 -13.09 -5.71 -1.27
N THR A 14 -13.49 -6.48 -2.28
CA THR A 14 -14.19 -5.99 -3.47
C THR A 14 -15.40 -6.87 -3.72
N ASP A 15 -16.56 -6.27 -3.99
CA ASP A 15 -17.81 -7.01 -4.23
C ASP A 15 -18.15 -8.03 -3.12
N GLY A 16 -17.81 -7.70 -1.87
CA GLY A 16 -18.01 -8.55 -0.67
C GLY A 16 -17.01 -9.71 -0.53
N VAL A 17 -16.02 -9.78 -1.41
CA VAL A 17 -15.03 -10.86 -1.47
C VAL A 17 -13.68 -10.36 -0.99
N ASN A 18 -13.09 -11.06 -0.02
CA ASN A 18 -11.77 -10.75 0.50
C ASN A 18 -10.66 -11.44 -0.35
N SER A 19 -9.60 -10.70 -0.70
CA SER A 19 -8.45 -11.19 -1.48
C SER A 19 -7.63 -12.25 -0.74
N VAL A 20 -7.68 -12.26 0.59
CA VAL A 20 -7.03 -13.23 1.45
C VAL A 20 -8.09 -14.25 1.92
N PRO A 21 -8.17 -15.42 1.28
CA PRO A 21 -9.26 -16.37 1.50
C PRO A 21 -9.20 -17.04 2.88
N HIS A 22 -7.99 -17.24 3.42
CA HIS A 22 -7.76 -17.84 4.72
C HIS A 22 -7.06 -16.85 5.65
N TRP A 23 -7.65 -16.60 6.81
CA TRP A 23 -7.09 -15.73 7.85
C TRP A 23 -6.65 -16.58 9.03
N ASP A 24 -5.34 -16.64 9.26
CA ASP A 24 -4.74 -17.32 10.40
C ASP A 24 -3.93 -16.31 11.23
N PRO A 25 -4.41 -15.91 12.43
CA PRO A 25 -3.68 -15.02 13.32
C PRO A 25 -2.28 -15.52 13.73
N GLU A 26 -2.03 -16.83 13.73
CA GLU A 26 -0.69 -17.35 14.03
C GLU A 26 0.29 -17.11 12.88
N VAL A 27 -0.17 -17.25 11.63
CA VAL A 27 0.63 -16.85 10.45
C VAL A 27 0.92 -15.37 10.49
N VAL A 28 -0.09 -14.53 10.75
CA VAL A 28 0.07 -13.07 10.88
C VAL A 28 1.09 -12.72 11.97
N ARG A 29 1.05 -13.40 13.12
CA ARG A 29 2.03 -13.18 14.20
C ARG A 29 3.45 -13.55 13.78
N ARG A 30 3.64 -14.67 13.09
CA ARG A 30 4.96 -15.08 12.60
C ARG A 30 5.50 -14.12 11.57
N GLU A 31 4.67 -13.69 10.62
CA GLU A 31 5.06 -12.74 9.58
C GLU A 31 5.41 -11.36 10.16
N LEU A 32 4.61 -10.84 11.08
CA LEU A 32 4.91 -9.57 11.75
C LEU A 32 6.16 -9.65 12.64
N ALA A 33 6.45 -10.82 13.24
CA ALA A 33 7.71 -11.03 13.95
C ALA A 33 8.90 -11.03 13.00
N ILE A 34 8.80 -11.67 11.83
CA ILE A 34 9.84 -11.64 10.78
C ILE A 34 10.04 -10.22 10.25
N ILE A 35 8.95 -9.47 10.03
CA ILE A 35 9.03 -8.06 9.62
C ILE A 35 9.80 -7.23 10.65
N ARG A 36 9.58 -7.47 11.95
CA ARG A 36 10.32 -6.77 13.00
C ARG A 36 11.78 -7.23 13.08
N ASP A 37 12.01 -8.53 13.17
CA ASP A 37 13.29 -9.11 13.57
C ASP A 37 14.25 -9.24 12.39
N ASP A 38 13.77 -9.73 11.25
CA ASP A 38 14.60 -10.11 10.10
C ASP A 38 14.63 -9.01 9.03
N LEU A 39 13.56 -8.22 8.89
CA LEU A 39 13.57 -7.01 8.06
C LEU A 39 13.97 -5.76 8.84
N HIS A 40 14.12 -5.85 10.17
CA HIS A 40 14.47 -4.73 11.05
C HIS A 40 13.48 -3.56 10.98
N CYS A 41 12.21 -3.83 10.62
CA CYS A 41 11.18 -2.80 10.59
C CYS A 41 10.80 -2.37 12.02
N THR A 42 10.51 -1.08 12.16
CA THR A 42 10.01 -0.47 13.40
C THR A 42 8.53 -0.11 13.33
N ALA A 43 7.95 -0.16 12.13
CA ALA A 43 6.54 0.13 11.89
C ALA A 43 5.94 -0.81 10.83
N VAL A 44 4.62 -0.94 10.85
CA VAL A 44 3.84 -1.69 9.86
C VAL A 44 2.63 -0.87 9.42
N HIS A 45 2.41 -0.79 8.12
CA HIS A 45 1.21 -0.22 7.51
C HIS A 45 0.24 -1.35 7.18
N LEU A 46 -0.77 -1.50 8.04
CA LEU A 46 -1.80 -2.51 7.90
C LEU A 46 -2.89 -2.00 6.97
N VAL A 47 -3.01 -2.63 5.81
CA VAL A 47 -3.94 -2.23 4.76
C VAL A 47 -4.97 -3.33 4.53
N GLY A 48 -6.26 -2.98 4.41
CA GLY A 48 -7.30 -3.96 4.08
C GLY A 48 -8.72 -3.43 4.27
N GLY A 49 -9.70 -4.20 3.78
CA GLY A 49 -11.11 -3.80 3.77
C GLY A 49 -11.94 -4.35 4.95
N ASP A 50 -11.40 -5.26 5.76
CA ASP A 50 -12.10 -5.87 6.90
C ASP A 50 -11.63 -5.28 8.24
N PRO A 51 -12.49 -4.54 8.98
CA PRO A 51 -12.12 -3.94 10.27
C PRO A 51 -11.66 -4.93 11.33
N GLY A 52 -12.22 -6.15 11.33
CA GLY A 52 -11.87 -7.19 12.29
C GLY A 52 -10.47 -7.74 12.05
N ARG A 53 -10.10 -7.96 10.78
CA ARG A 53 -8.74 -8.38 10.41
C ARG A 53 -7.71 -7.29 10.68
N LEU A 54 -8.04 -6.03 10.36
CA LEU A 54 -7.19 -4.88 10.71
C LEU A 54 -6.96 -4.77 12.23
N GLU A 55 -8.01 -4.84 13.05
CA GLU A 55 -7.89 -4.82 14.51
C GLU A 55 -7.08 -6.00 15.04
N SER A 56 -7.30 -7.21 14.50
CA SER A 56 -6.56 -8.40 14.87
C SER A 56 -5.07 -8.26 14.58
N ALA A 57 -4.69 -7.84 13.37
CA ALA A 57 -3.30 -7.62 12.99
C ALA A 57 -2.67 -6.48 13.78
N ALA A 58 -3.40 -5.38 14.02
CA ALA A 58 -2.93 -4.24 14.80
C ALA A 58 -2.62 -4.62 16.25
N ARG A 59 -3.45 -5.46 16.86
CA ARG A 59 -3.19 -5.98 18.21
C ARG A 59 -1.93 -6.84 18.26
N ILE A 60 -1.71 -7.68 17.25
CA ILE A 60 -0.51 -8.51 17.15
C ILE A 60 0.73 -7.63 16.97
N ALA A 61 0.70 -6.69 16.01
CA ALA A 61 1.79 -5.75 15.75
C ALA A 61 2.16 -4.92 16.98
N ALA A 62 1.16 -4.37 17.68
CA ALA A 62 1.36 -3.63 18.92
C ALA A 62 2.00 -4.50 20.03
N GLY A 63 1.55 -5.76 20.16
CA GLY A 63 2.15 -6.71 21.11
C GLY A 63 3.60 -7.10 20.78
N LEU A 64 4.02 -6.94 19.51
CA LEU A 64 5.39 -7.11 19.06
C LEU A 64 6.24 -5.83 19.20
N GLY A 65 5.63 -4.71 19.60
CA GLY A 65 6.30 -3.41 19.77
C GLY A 65 6.46 -2.59 18.49
N LEU A 66 5.72 -2.92 17.43
CA LEU A 66 5.73 -2.13 16.18
C LEU A 66 4.78 -0.93 16.29
N GLU A 67 5.20 0.22 15.74
CA GLU A 67 4.27 1.31 15.44
C GLU A 67 3.29 0.85 14.34
N VAL A 68 1.99 1.09 14.53
CA VAL A 68 0.95 0.62 13.60
C VAL A 68 0.35 1.78 12.84
N TRP A 69 0.43 1.71 11.51
CA TRP A 69 -0.32 2.55 10.60
C TRP A 69 -1.59 1.80 10.22
N PHE A 70 -2.71 2.15 10.86
CA PHE A 70 -4.00 1.49 10.73
C PHE A 70 -4.76 2.10 9.55
N SER A 71 -4.86 1.37 8.44
CA SER A 71 -5.32 1.90 7.16
C SER A 71 -6.50 1.10 6.57
N PRO A 72 -7.75 1.42 6.94
CA PRO A 72 -8.91 0.92 6.21
C PRO A 72 -8.83 1.27 4.72
N TYR A 73 -9.02 0.27 3.87
CA TYR A 73 -8.87 0.37 2.41
C TYR A 73 -10.20 0.00 1.71
N PRO A 74 -11.08 0.99 1.49
CA PRO A 74 -12.51 0.78 1.22
C PRO A 74 -12.82 0.54 -0.26
N LEU A 75 -12.13 -0.35 -0.96
CA LEU A 75 -12.26 -0.51 -2.43
C LEU A 75 -13.70 -0.50 -2.94
N GLU A 76 -13.94 0.33 -3.97
CA GLU A 76 -15.21 0.41 -4.70
C GLU A 76 -16.44 0.82 -3.86
N LEU A 77 -16.24 1.30 -2.62
CA LEU A 77 -17.31 1.80 -1.78
C LEU A 77 -17.69 3.26 -2.14
N GLU A 78 -18.95 3.60 -1.89
CA GLU A 78 -19.48 4.97 -1.95
C GLU A 78 -19.11 5.78 -0.68
N PRO A 79 -19.07 7.13 -0.75
CA PRO A 79 -18.62 7.99 0.35
C PRO A 79 -19.26 7.71 1.72
N ASP A 80 -20.56 7.45 1.79
CA ASP A 80 -21.24 7.16 3.06
C ASP A 80 -20.75 5.85 3.71
N LEU A 81 -20.46 4.83 2.89
CA LEU A 81 -19.92 3.56 3.36
C LEU A 81 -18.45 3.67 3.75
N ILE A 82 -17.66 4.45 3.01
CA ILE A 82 -16.27 4.79 3.38
C ILE A 82 -16.25 5.45 4.75
N ARG A 83 -17.10 6.47 4.95
CA ARG A 83 -17.19 7.19 6.22
C ARG A 83 -17.58 6.24 7.35
N ALA A 84 -18.58 5.39 7.17
CA ALA A 84 -18.97 4.41 8.18
C ALA A 84 -17.82 3.47 8.56
N LEU A 85 -17.07 2.96 7.56
CA LEU A 85 -15.90 2.12 7.77
C LEU A 85 -14.82 2.84 8.58
N PHE A 86 -14.50 4.09 8.22
CA PHE A 86 -13.47 4.86 8.91
C PHE A 86 -13.83 5.16 10.36
N LEU A 87 -15.10 5.44 10.66
CA LEU A 87 -15.52 5.69 12.04
C LEU A 87 -15.45 4.42 12.91
N ASP A 88 -15.85 3.25 12.39
CA ASP A 88 -15.67 1.97 13.09
C ASP A 88 -14.18 1.67 13.32
N CYS A 89 -13.35 1.86 12.30
CA CYS A 89 -11.91 1.66 12.39
C CYS A 89 -11.23 2.64 13.36
N ALA A 90 -11.69 3.90 13.42
CA ALA A 90 -11.18 4.90 14.36
C ALA A 90 -11.44 4.48 15.82
N GLU A 91 -12.63 3.96 16.13
CA GLU A 91 -12.96 3.45 17.46
C GLU A 91 -12.13 2.20 17.81
N ARG A 92 -11.86 1.31 16.84
CA ARG A 92 -10.96 0.15 17.01
C ARG A 92 -9.53 0.60 17.30
N ALA A 93 -9.01 1.52 16.50
CA ALA A 93 -7.68 2.10 16.66
C ALA A 93 -7.52 2.80 18.02
N GLU A 94 -8.54 3.54 18.47
CA GLU A 94 -8.51 4.23 19.76
C GLU A 94 -8.44 3.25 20.93
N ARG A 95 -9.14 2.11 20.88
CA ARG A 95 -9.03 1.08 21.92
C ARG A 95 -7.61 0.54 22.05
N LEU A 96 -6.93 0.31 20.92
CA LEU A 96 -5.54 -0.15 20.92
C LEU A 96 -4.59 0.95 21.44
N ARG A 97 -4.78 2.19 21.00
CA ARG A 97 -4.00 3.35 21.46
C ARG A 97 -4.15 3.59 22.96
N ALA A 98 -5.38 3.55 23.48
CA ALA A 98 -5.67 3.70 24.91
C ALA A 98 -5.05 2.56 25.75
N ALA A 99 -4.81 1.40 25.16
CA ALA A 99 -4.08 0.29 25.76
C ALA A 99 -2.54 0.43 25.68
N GLY A 100 -2.03 1.53 25.12
CA GLY A 100 -0.60 1.86 25.04
C GLY A 100 0.07 1.57 23.70
N ALA A 101 -0.69 1.20 22.65
CA ALA A 101 -0.12 1.02 21.31
C ALA A 101 0.17 2.37 20.63
N GLU A 102 1.30 2.46 19.93
CA GLU A 102 1.60 3.58 19.03
C GLU A 102 0.83 3.40 17.71
N ILE A 103 -0.23 4.19 17.51
CA ILE A 103 -1.11 4.08 16.34
C ILE A 103 -1.12 5.41 15.55
N VAL A 104 -0.96 5.31 14.24
CA VAL A 104 -1.29 6.34 13.25
C VAL A 104 -2.52 5.88 12.47
N PHE A 105 -3.58 6.68 12.42
CA PHE A 105 -4.78 6.35 11.66
C PHE A 105 -4.69 6.95 10.25
N VAL A 106 -4.82 6.10 9.23
CA VAL A 106 -4.76 6.51 7.82
C VAL A 106 -6.19 6.55 7.28
N THR A 107 -6.73 7.75 7.00
CA THR A 107 -8.12 7.95 6.53
C THR A 107 -8.27 7.66 5.04
N GLY A 108 -7.76 6.51 4.61
CA GLY A 108 -7.80 6.05 3.22
C GLY A 108 -6.53 6.35 2.43
N ALA A 109 -6.50 5.76 1.25
CA ALA A 109 -5.43 5.86 0.28
C ALA A 109 -6.05 5.95 -1.11
N GLU A 110 -5.63 6.94 -1.91
CA GLU A 110 -6.01 7.10 -3.32
C GLU A 110 -7.53 7.06 -3.57
N LEU A 111 -8.32 7.58 -2.63
CA LEU A 111 -9.77 7.45 -2.64
C LEU A 111 -10.38 8.00 -3.93
N SER A 112 -9.78 9.03 -4.53
CA SER A 112 -10.31 9.61 -5.76
C SER A 112 -10.46 8.62 -6.92
N ILE A 113 -9.58 7.62 -7.02
CA ILE A 113 -9.57 6.62 -8.09
C ILE A 113 -9.96 5.22 -7.62
N MET A 114 -9.81 4.91 -6.33
CA MET A 114 -10.13 3.59 -5.76
C MET A 114 -11.60 3.47 -5.34
N ASN A 115 -12.33 4.59 -5.31
CA ASN A 115 -13.70 4.65 -4.82
C ASN A 115 -14.64 5.36 -5.78
N ARG A 116 -15.93 5.06 -5.61
CA ARG A 116 -17.01 5.72 -6.33
C ARG A 116 -17.32 7.08 -5.72
N GLY A 117 -18.01 7.93 -6.49
CA GLY A 117 -18.49 9.24 -6.04
C GLY A 117 -17.50 10.40 -6.23
N PHE A 118 -16.23 10.14 -6.54
CA PHE A 118 -15.22 11.19 -6.80
C PHE A 118 -14.99 11.44 -8.29
N ILE A 119 -14.95 10.37 -9.07
CA ILE A 119 -14.83 10.34 -10.54
C ILE A 119 -15.99 9.49 -11.09
N GLU A 120 -16.51 9.85 -12.26
CA GLU A 120 -17.51 9.04 -12.96
C GLU A 120 -16.88 7.70 -13.40
N GLY A 121 -17.54 6.59 -13.07
CA GLY A 121 -17.06 5.24 -13.39
C GLY A 121 -17.35 4.25 -12.27
N ASP A 122 -17.76 3.04 -12.63
CA ASP A 122 -18.13 1.99 -11.67
C ASP A 122 -16.91 1.17 -11.20
N ARG A 123 -15.86 1.11 -12.03
CA ARG A 123 -14.60 0.43 -11.77
C ARG A 123 -13.42 1.38 -11.91
N LEU A 124 -12.28 1.01 -11.32
CA LEU A 124 -11.02 1.75 -11.45
C LEU A 124 -10.68 2.12 -12.91
N ALA A 125 -10.80 1.16 -13.84
CA ALA A 125 -10.51 1.39 -15.25
C ALA A 125 -11.38 2.52 -15.85
N ASP A 126 -12.70 2.49 -15.59
CA ASP A 126 -13.63 3.53 -16.06
C ASP A 126 -13.25 4.92 -15.52
N ARG A 127 -12.87 4.98 -14.23
CA ARG A 127 -12.47 6.22 -13.57
C ARG A 127 -11.16 6.77 -14.13
N LEU A 128 -10.18 5.90 -14.40
CA LEU A 128 -8.92 6.29 -15.04
C LEU A 128 -9.14 6.75 -16.48
N ASP A 129 -9.95 6.03 -17.26
CA ASP A 129 -10.28 6.39 -18.63
C ASP A 129 -10.99 7.75 -18.69
N HIS A 130 -11.95 8.00 -17.80
CA HIS A 130 -12.62 9.30 -17.68
C HIS A 130 -11.64 10.43 -17.34
N LEU A 131 -10.68 10.18 -16.46
CA LEU A 131 -9.73 11.20 -16.02
C LEU A 131 -8.68 11.49 -17.10
N LEU A 132 -8.14 10.47 -17.75
CA LEU A 132 -6.89 10.53 -18.50
C LEU A 132 -7.05 10.55 -20.03
N THR A 133 -8.12 9.99 -20.59
CA THR A 133 -8.20 9.73 -22.04
C THR A 133 -8.37 11.00 -22.88
N ASP A 134 -9.13 12.00 -22.42
CA ASP A 134 -9.29 13.28 -23.13
C ASP A 134 -8.35 14.34 -22.55
N PRO A 135 -7.31 14.79 -23.27
CA PRO A 135 -6.45 15.88 -22.79
C PRO A 135 -7.23 17.19 -22.60
N ASN A 136 -8.30 17.42 -23.38
CA ASN A 136 -9.14 18.60 -23.24
C ASN A 136 -9.98 18.49 -21.97
N GLY A 137 -10.06 19.56 -21.19
CA GLY A 137 -10.81 19.58 -19.92
C GLY A 137 -10.21 18.74 -18.79
N ARG A 138 -9.06 18.07 -18.98
CA ARG A 138 -8.41 17.27 -17.91
C ARG A 138 -8.16 18.07 -16.65
N ALA A 139 -7.70 19.32 -16.79
CA ALA A 139 -7.48 20.21 -15.65
C ALA A 139 -8.77 20.51 -14.87
N GLU A 140 -9.89 20.72 -15.57
CA GLU A 140 -11.20 20.97 -14.97
C GLU A 140 -11.73 19.72 -14.26
N ARG A 141 -11.58 18.54 -14.87
CA ARG A 141 -11.94 17.26 -14.24
C ARG A 141 -11.12 17.03 -12.96
N ILE A 142 -9.80 17.23 -13.00
CA ILE A 142 -8.94 17.14 -11.81
C ILE A 142 -9.38 18.14 -10.73
N ALA A 143 -9.69 19.39 -11.09
CA ALA A 143 -10.19 20.38 -10.13
C ALA A 143 -11.53 19.97 -9.49
N GLY A 144 -12.43 19.37 -10.27
CA GLY A 144 -13.68 18.79 -9.77
C GLY A 144 -13.44 17.63 -8.80
N VAL A 145 -12.52 16.72 -9.11
CA VAL A 145 -12.13 15.61 -8.22
C VAL A 145 -11.60 16.14 -6.89
N ARG A 146 -10.66 17.10 -6.94
CA ARG A 146 -10.10 17.75 -5.74
C ARG A 146 -11.18 18.36 -4.86
N THR A 147 -12.14 19.05 -5.47
CA THR A 147 -13.24 19.70 -4.73
C THR A 147 -14.11 18.67 -3.99
N ARG A 148 -14.45 17.54 -4.64
CA ARG A 148 -15.25 16.47 -4.02
C ARG A 148 -14.47 15.76 -2.92
N LEU A 149 -13.19 15.46 -3.15
CA LEU A 149 -12.33 14.80 -2.18
C LEU A 149 -12.08 15.70 -0.95
N ASP A 150 -11.78 16.99 -1.13
CA ASP A 150 -11.58 17.94 -0.04
C ASP A 150 -12.82 18.04 0.86
N ALA A 151 -14.01 18.18 0.26
CA ALA A 151 -15.27 18.23 1.01
C ALA A 151 -15.49 16.94 1.84
N PHE A 152 -15.21 15.78 1.24
CA PHE A 152 -15.31 14.49 1.91
C PHE A 152 -14.31 14.35 3.07
N LEU A 153 -13.04 14.68 2.84
CA LEU A 153 -11.98 14.57 3.84
C LEU A 153 -12.22 15.52 5.01
N ARG A 154 -12.62 16.78 4.77
CA ARG A 154 -12.95 17.73 5.85
C ARG A 154 -14.02 17.18 6.80
N ALA A 155 -15.12 16.67 6.24
CA ALA A 155 -16.21 16.13 7.03
C ALA A 155 -15.82 14.83 7.76
N THR A 156 -15.08 13.95 7.08
CA THR A 156 -14.72 12.63 7.61
C THR A 156 -13.62 12.71 8.65
N VAL A 157 -12.56 13.49 8.42
CA VAL A 157 -11.46 13.68 9.38
C VAL A 157 -11.96 14.34 10.66
N ALA A 158 -12.86 15.33 10.57
CA ALA A 158 -13.47 15.91 11.76
C ALA A 158 -14.17 14.85 12.63
N ALA A 159 -14.97 13.97 12.01
CA ALA A 159 -15.66 12.89 12.72
C ALA A 159 -14.73 11.77 13.21
N VAL A 160 -13.61 11.51 12.52
CA VAL A 160 -12.56 10.59 12.99
C VAL A 160 -11.87 11.15 14.23
N ARG A 161 -11.55 12.44 14.26
CA ARG A 161 -10.90 13.10 15.41
C ARG A 161 -11.78 13.16 16.67
N GLU A 162 -13.11 13.04 16.54
CA GLU A 162 -14.01 12.84 17.69
C GLU A 162 -13.85 11.46 18.36
N ARG A 163 -13.35 10.46 17.62
CA ARG A 163 -13.28 9.05 18.04
C ARG A 163 -11.86 8.56 18.30
N PHE A 164 -10.87 9.15 17.64
CA PHE A 164 -9.47 8.77 17.72
C PHE A 164 -8.62 9.97 18.10
N HIS A 165 -7.78 9.80 19.12
CA HIS A 165 -7.00 10.88 19.71
C HIS A 165 -5.49 10.79 19.44
N GLY A 166 -5.08 9.94 18.48
CA GLY A 166 -3.70 9.85 17.98
C GLY A 166 -3.45 10.66 16.70
N ARG A 167 -2.33 10.37 16.03
CA ARG A 167 -1.93 11.01 14.76
C ARG A 167 -2.82 10.52 13.61
N VAL A 168 -3.30 11.43 12.78
CA VAL A 168 -4.14 11.14 11.62
C VAL A 168 -3.45 11.60 10.33
N THR A 169 -3.54 10.79 9.28
CA THR A 169 -3.02 11.10 7.94
C THR A 169 -3.91 10.52 6.84
N TYR A 170 -3.54 10.76 5.59
CA TYR A 170 -4.19 10.28 4.37
C TYR A 170 -3.10 9.95 3.33
N ALA A 171 -3.17 8.79 2.68
CA ALA A 171 -2.17 8.40 1.68
C ALA A 171 -2.56 8.91 0.27
N ALA A 172 -1.93 10.00 -0.14
CA ALA A 172 -2.31 10.72 -1.35
C ALA A 172 -1.52 10.30 -2.59
N ILE A 173 -2.17 10.32 -3.75
CA ILE A 173 -1.46 10.39 -5.04
C ILE A 173 -1.30 11.83 -5.52
N PRO A 174 -0.29 12.15 -6.36
CA PRO A 174 0.14 13.52 -6.62
C PRO A 174 -0.94 14.50 -7.08
N PHE A 175 -1.97 14.06 -7.81
CA PHE A 175 -2.99 14.97 -8.33
C PHE A 175 -4.13 15.27 -7.35
N GLU A 176 -4.24 14.60 -6.20
CA GLU A 176 -5.37 14.76 -5.26
C GLU A 176 -5.39 16.09 -4.52
N GLY A 177 -4.25 16.81 -4.45
CA GLY A 177 -4.22 18.18 -3.94
C GLY A 177 -4.76 18.35 -2.51
N VAL A 178 -4.42 17.41 -1.63
CA VAL A 178 -4.94 17.28 -0.25
C VAL A 178 -4.60 18.52 0.59
N ASP A 179 -5.58 18.99 1.36
CA ASP A 179 -5.36 19.98 2.42
C ASP A 179 -4.68 19.31 3.63
N TRP A 180 -3.37 19.47 3.71
CA TRP A 180 -2.58 18.88 4.79
C TRP A 180 -2.85 19.48 6.17
N ASP A 181 -3.54 20.63 6.29
CA ASP A 181 -3.90 21.20 7.60
C ASP A 181 -4.92 20.36 8.39
N LEU A 182 -5.58 19.41 7.73
CA LEU A 182 -6.42 18.42 8.38
C LEU A 182 -5.62 17.31 9.09
N PHE A 183 -4.33 17.15 8.77
CA PHE A 183 -3.53 15.98 9.08
C PHE A 183 -2.23 16.31 9.84
N ASP A 184 -1.75 15.31 10.58
CA ASP A 184 -0.54 15.41 11.41
C ASP A 184 0.73 15.03 10.65
N VAL A 185 0.58 14.26 9.56
CA VAL A 185 1.66 13.76 8.70
C VAL A 185 1.25 13.95 7.25
N VAL A 186 2.16 14.44 6.40
CA VAL A 186 1.99 14.45 4.95
C VAL A 186 2.37 13.08 4.42
N THR A 187 1.44 12.39 3.78
CA THR A 187 1.65 11.00 3.36
C THR A 187 1.35 10.84 1.88
N VAL A 188 2.30 10.25 1.14
CA VAL A 188 2.17 10.09 -0.32
C VAL A 188 2.47 8.65 -0.76
N GLU A 189 1.76 8.23 -1.79
CA GLU A 189 2.12 7.11 -2.65
C GLU A 189 3.09 7.65 -3.72
N LEU A 190 4.35 7.25 -3.65
CA LEU A 190 5.43 7.88 -4.44
C LEU A 190 6.29 6.83 -5.14
N ILE A 191 5.95 6.60 -6.41
CA ILE A 191 6.57 5.59 -7.26
C ILE A 191 7.43 6.29 -8.33
N ARG A 192 8.66 5.82 -8.53
CA ARG A 192 9.55 6.32 -9.59
C ARG A 192 9.33 5.51 -10.87
N SER A 193 9.06 6.20 -11.98
CA SER A 193 9.15 5.66 -13.35
C SER A 193 10.37 6.21 -14.08
N ALA A 194 10.71 5.67 -15.26
CA ALA A 194 11.82 6.16 -16.07
C ALA A 194 11.59 7.61 -16.51
N GLU A 195 10.34 8.01 -16.73
CA GLU A 195 9.94 9.35 -17.16
C GLU A 195 10.26 10.45 -16.14
N VAL A 196 10.39 10.08 -14.85
CA VAL A 196 10.62 11.03 -13.76
C VAL A 196 11.92 10.76 -13.00
N ALA A 197 12.73 9.81 -13.45
CA ALA A 197 13.91 9.34 -12.72
C ALA A 197 14.93 10.45 -12.46
N ASP A 198 15.14 11.34 -13.44
CA ASP A 198 16.07 12.46 -13.36
C ASP A 198 15.65 13.54 -12.35
N GLN A 199 14.35 13.68 -12.11
CA GLN A 199 13.78 14.67 -11.18
C GLN A 199 13.28 14.08 -9.86
N PHE A 200 13.29 12.75 -9.69
CA PHE A 200 12.64 12.08 -8.56
C PHE A 200 13.23 12.50 -7.22
N ARG A 201 14.57 12.49 -7.10
CA ARG A 201 15.28 12.92 -5.88
C ARG A 201 14.97 14.36 -5.51
N ASP A 202 15.00 15.28 -6.48
CA ASP A 202 14.66 16.69 -6.25
C ASP A 202 13.16 16.88 -5.93
N GLY A 203 12.31 15.99 -6.44
CA GLY A 203 10.91 15.87 -6.03
C GLY A 203 10.76 15.52 -4.56
N VAL A 204 11.47 14.49 -4.09
CA VAL A 204 11.49 14.11 -2.66
C VAL A 204 12.01 15.25 -1.79
N ARG A 205 13.13 15.89 -2.19
CA ARG A 205 13.69 17.03 -1.45
C ARG A 205 12.70 18.18 -1.29
N ARG A 206 11.94 18.49 -2.35
CA ARG A 206 10.89 19.52 -2.27
C ARG A 206 9.71 19.09 -1.40
N LEU A 207 9.36 17.80 -1.43
CA LEU A 207 8.27 17.27 -0.62
C LEU A 207 8.57 17.35 0.89
N VAL A 208 9.82 17.12 1.29
CA VAL A 208 10.25 17.17 2.69
C VAL A 208 10.63 18.59 3.17
N ASP A 209 10.74 19.57 2.27
CA ASP A 209 11.01 20.98 2.59
C ASP A 209 9.76 21.69 3.14
N GLN A 210 9.27 21.18 4.27
CA GLN A 210 8.09 21.68 4.97
C GLN A 210 8.13 21.27 6.46
N PRO A 211 7.35 21.93 7.35
CA PRO A 211 7.42 21.65 8.79
C PRO A 211 6.80 20.31 9.23
N LYS A 212 5.86 19.75 8.46
CA LYS A 212 5.19 18.50 8.82
C LYS A 212 6.03 17.30 8.38
N PRO A 213 6.12 16.23 9.20
CA PRO A 213 6.81 15.01 8.79
C PRO A 213 6.18 14.46 7.52
N VAL A 214 7.01 13.87 6.67
CA VAL A 214 6.60 13.25 5.41
C VAL A 214 6.74 11.74 5.53
N ALA A 215 5.70 11.01 5.16
CA ALA A 215 5.73 9.57 5.02
C ALA A 215 5.47 9.15 3.57
N VAL A 216 6.15 8.09 3.14
CA VAL A 216 5.88 7.42 1.85
C VAL A 216 5.26 6.07 2.15
N THR A 217 3.96 5.90 1.91
CA THR A 217 3.21 4.68 2.27
C THR A 217 3.10 3.64 1.18
N GLY A 218 3.49 3.99 -0.04
CA GLY A 218 3.70 2.99 -1.06
C GLY A 218 4.64 3.42 -2.16
N PHE A 219 5.61 2.53 -2.32
CA PHE A 219 6.55 2.47 -3.40
C PHE A 219 6.93 1.00 -3.57
N GLY A 220 7.12 0.59 -4.82
CA GLY A 220 7.35 -0.80 -5.16
C GLY A 220 7.35 -0.96 -6.67
N THR A 221 7.72 -2.14 -7.12
CA THR A 221 7.64 -2.53 -8.52
C THR A 221 7.45 -4.04 -8.62
N ALA A 222 6.78 -4.49 -9.68
CA ALA A 222 6.64 -5.90 -10.00
C ALA A 222 8.00 -6.59 -10.25
N THR A 223 8.03 -7.91 -10.37
CA THR A 223 9.26 -8.72 -10.38
C THR A 223 9.65 -9.22 -11.78
N TRP A 224 9.42 -8.41 -12.82
CA TRP A 224 9.78 -8.73 -14.21
C TRP A 224 10.77 -7.72 -14.80
N ARG A 225 11.56 -8.13 -15.79
CA ARG A 225 12.60 -7.30 -16.41
C ARG A 225 12.00 -6.04 -17.05
N GLY A 226 12.34 -4.87 -16.52
CA GLY A 226 11.82 -3.57 -16.98
C GLY A 226 10.65 -3.04 -16.15
N ALA A 227 10.14 -3.81 -15.18
CA ALA A 227 9.07 -3.38 -14.28
C ALA A 227 9.39 -2.06 -13.57
N GLY A 228 10.65 -1.85 -13.17
CA GLY A 228 11.09 -0.60 -12.54
C GLY A 228 10.81 0.61 -13.41
N ASP A 229 11.13 0.57 -14.70
CA ASP A 229 10.98 1.71 -15.61
C ASP A 229 9.52 2.17 -15.75
N VAL A 230 8.58 1.25 -15.57
CA VAL A 230 7.14 1.48 -15.61
C VAL A 230 6.45 1.19 -14.28
N ALA A 231 7.15 1.36 -13.15
CA ALA A 231 6.70 0.90 -11.83
C ALA A 231 5.24 1.23 -11.48
N PRO A 232 4.71 2.45 -11.73
CA PRO A 232 3.30 2.78 -11.45
C PRO A 232 2.28 1.90 -12.19
N ARG A 233 2.70 1.31 -13.32
CA ARG A 233 1.89 0.46 -14.20
C ARG A 233 2.42 -0.97 -14.27
N SER A 234 3.38 -1.33 -13.43
CA SER A 234 4.08 -2.62 -13.53
C SER A 234 3.21 -3.85 -13.28
N MET A 235 2.02 -3.65 -12.70
CA MET A 235 0.98 -4.68 -12.53
C MET A 235 0.03 -4.82 -13.73
N GLU A 236 0.06 -3.92 -14.71
CA GLU A 236 -0.84 -3.92 -15.88
C GLU A 236 -0.49 -4.99 -16.92
N ILE A 237 0.19 -6.05 -16.50
CA ILE A 237 0.48 -7.26 -17.28
C ILE A 237 -0.47 -8.41 -16.93
N ILE A 238 -1.51 -8.13 -16.14
CA ILE A 238 -2.50 -9.10 -15.65
C ILE A 238 -3.76 -9.03 -16.51
N GLU A 239 -4.16 -10.17 -17.07
CA GLU A 239 -5.52 -10.36 -17.60
C GLU A 239 -6.47 -10.72 -16.44
N TYR A 240 -7.56 -9.99 -16.31
CA TYR A 240 -8.61 -10.26 -15.31
C TYR A 240 -9.73 -11.11 -15.91
N GLY A 241 -10.19 -12.10 -15.15
CA GLY A 241 -11.32 -12.95 -15.55
C GLY A 241 -12.68 -12.26 -15.35
N PRO A 242 -13.80 -12.89 -15.77
CA PRO A 242 -15.15 -12.32 -15.64
C PRO A 242 -15.55 -11.98 -14.19
N SER A 243 -14.92 -12.61 -13.20
CA SER A 243 -15.13 -12.35 -11.78
C SER A 243 -14.34 -11.15 -11.25
N GLY A 244 -13.58 -10.44 -12.09
CA GLY A 244 -12.70 -9.35 -11.70
C GLY A 244 -11.43 -9.82 -10.96
N ARG A 245 -11.13 -11.12 -10.98
CA ARG A 245 -9.93 -11.69 -10.35
C ARG A 245 -8.79 -11.87 -11.37
N PRO A 246 -7.52 -11.73 -10.94
CA PRO A 246 -6.37 -12.09 -11.77
C PRO A 246 -6.53 -13.50 -12.35
N HIS A 247 -6.45 -13.63 -13.67
CA HIS A 247 -6.61 -14.90 -14.38
C HIS A 247 -5.25 -15.47 -14.80
N ARG A 248 -4.46 -14.68 -15.53
CA ARG A 248 -3.13 -15.00 -16.05
C ARG A 248 -2.41 -13.73 -16.49
N LEU A 249 -1.15 -13.82 -16.88
CA LEU A 249 -0.42 -12.72 -17.52
C LEU A 249 -0.81 -12.58 -19.00
N ASP A 250 -0.77 -11.36 -19.53
CA ASP A 250 -1.05 -11.03 -20.94
C ASP A 250 0.12 -11.37 -21.89
N GLY A 251 1.26 -11.78 -21.34
CA GLY A 251 2.48 -12.09 -22.06
C GLY A 251 3.44 -12.99 -21.27
N VAL A 252 4.54 -13.38 -21.91
CA VAL A 252 5.62 -14.13 -21.26
C VAL A 252 6.67 -13.12 -20.79
N TYR A 253 6.92 -13.09 -19.49
CA TYR A 253 7.81 -12.13 -18.84
C TYR A 253 9.01 -12.83 -18.21
N GLU A 254 10.18 -12.20 -18.30
CA GLU A 254 11.38 -12.68 -17.63
C GLU A 254 11.41 -12.17 -16.19
N ARG A 255 11.58 -13.08 -15.22
CA ARG A 255 11.72 -12.75 -13.80
C ARG A 255 13.00 -11.96 -13.53
N ASP A 256 12.89 -10.88 -12.76
CA ASP A 256 14.02 -10.03 -12.38
C ASP A 256 13.96 -9.62 -10.89
N GLU A 257 14.22 -10.58 -9.99
CA GLU A 257 14.35 -10.29 -8.56
C GLU A 257 15.50 -9.31 -8.23
N PRO A 258 16.70 -9.40 -8.86
CA PRO A 258 17.74 -8.41 -8.66
C PRO A 258 17.33 -6.99 -9.07
N GLY A 259 16.58 -6.83 -10.16
CA GLY A 259 16.03 -5.54 -10.59
C GLY A 259 15.04 -4.94 -9.59
N GLN A 260 14.11 -5.75 -9.07
CA GLN A 260 13.20 -5.31 -8.00
C GLN A 260 13.98 -4.88 -6.74
N ALA A 261 14.99 -5.66 -6.34
CA ALA A 261 15.84 -5.37 -5.19
C ALA A 261 16.65 -4.06 -5.36
N ALA A 262 17.22 -3.83 -6.54
CA ALA A 262 17.95 -2.61 -6.86
C ALA A 262 17.03 -1.37 -6.81
N TYR A 263 15.82 -1.48 -7.36
CA TYR A 263 14.83 -0.41 -7.32
C TYR A 263 14.44 -0.01 -5.90
N LEU A 264 14.12 -0.99 -5.04
CA LEU A 264 13.77 -0.70 -3.64
C LEU A 264 14.96 -0.10 -2.88
N SER A 265 16.17 -0.59 -3.12
CA SER A 265 17.39 -0.05 -2.50
C SER A 265 17.62 1.41 -2.87
N GLU A 266 17.48 1.74 -4.16
CA GLU A 266 17.61 3.11 -4.67
C GLU A 266 16.60 4.05 -3.99
N LEU A 267 15.32 3.67 -3.95
CA LEU A 267 14.27 4.51 -3.38
C LEU A 267 14.43 4.70 -1.88
N LEU A 268 14.74 3.63 -1.15
CA LEU A 268 15.03 3.72 0.28
C LEU A 268 16.23 4.62 0.57
N ASP A 269 17.31 4.51 -0.22
CA ASP A 269 18.48 5.39 -0.09
C ASP A 269 18.11 6.87 -0.40
N ILE A 270 17.26 7.13 -1.39
CA ILE A 270 16.75 8.50 -1.67
C ILE A 270 15.93 9.00 -0.49
N PHE A 271 14.93 8.25 -0.02
CA PHE A 271 14.05 8.68 1.07
C PHE A 271 14.83 8.93 2.37
N ASP A 272 15.77 8.06 2.71
CA ASP A 272 16.60 8.25 3.90
C ASP A 272 17.51 9.48 3.77
N SER A 273 18.20 9.64 2.63
CA SER A 273 19.15 10.73 2.43
C SER A 273 18.51 12.11 2.30
N GLU A 274 17.29 12.20 1.76
CA GLU A 274 16.58 13.47 1.63
C GLU A 274 15.78 13.83 2.89
N GLY A 275 15.61 12.91 3.86
CA GLY A 275 15.01 13.22 5.16
C GLY A 275 13.52 12.89 5.29
N VAL A 276 13.04 11.87 4.56
CA VAL A 276 11.69 11.31 4.79
C VAL A 276 11.60 10.76 6.23
N ASP A 277 10.49 11.02 6.91
CA ASP A 277 10.28 10.58 8.29
C ASP A 277 9.99 9.07 8.35
N SER A 278 9.11 8.58 7.50
CA SER A 278 8.63 7.20 7.51
C SER A 278 8.49 6.66 6.09
N ALA A 279 8.93 5.43 5.80
CA ALA A 279 8.75 4.80 4.49
C ALA A 279 8.24 3.37 4.63
N PHE A 280 7.26 2.99 3.82
CA PHE A 280 6.64 1.66 3.82
C PHE A 280 6.77 1.03 2.44
N VAL A 281 7.58 -0.03 2.34
CA VAL A 281 7.68 -0.82 1.11
C VAL A 281 6.32 -1.46 0.85
N HIS A 282 5.77 -1.23 -0.36
CA HIS A 282 4.54 -1.88 -0.81
C HIS A 282 4.92 -3.06 -1.72
N LEU A 283 4.85 -4.31 -1.27
CA LEU A 283 4.26 -4.82 -0.01
C LEU A 283 4.99 -6.07 0.49
N PHE A 284 4.62 -6.60 1.67
CA PHE A 284 5.21 -7.84 2.17
C PHE A 284 4.90 -9.04 1.25
N ALA A 285 3.62 -9.40 1.13
CA ALA A 285 3.10 -10.51 0.34
C ALA A 285 1.78 -10.13 -0.31
N LEU A 286 1.50 -10.63 -1.53
CA LEU A 286 0.24 -10.42 -2.24
C LEU A 286 -0.42 -11.75 -2.61
N PRO A 287 -1.28 -12.32 -1.73
CA PRO A 287 -1.82 -13.67 -1.93
C PRO A 287 -2.68 -13.86 -3.19
N SER A 288 -3.19 -12.79 -3.77
CA SER A 288 -3.94 -12.83 -5.03
C SER A 288 -3.06 -13.10 -6.26
N LEU A 289 -1.73 -13.02 -6.15
CA LEU A 289 -0.76 -13.23 -7.22
C LEU A 289 0.24 -14.34 -6.85
N PRO A 290 -0.17 -15.61 -6.88
CA PRO A 290 0.67 -16.73 -6.47
C PRO A 290 1.81 -17.02 -7.45
N HIS A 291 2.86 -17.63 -6.92
CA HIS A 291 4.01 -18.10 -7.68
C HIS A 291 3.76 -19.51 -8.25
N ARG A 292 3.81 -19.64 -9.58
CA ARG A 292 3.51 -20.90 -10.31
C ARG A 292 4.50 -21.13 -11.46
N PRO A 293 5.77 -21.44 -11.16
CA PRO A 293 6.83 -21.50 -12.17
C PRO A 293 6.80 -22.76 -13.04
N ASP A 294 6.10 -23.81 -12.61
CA ASP A 294 6.20 -25.15 -13.20
C ASP A 294 5.21 -25.41 -14.37
N GLY A 295 4.36 -24.42 -14.69
CA GLY A 295 3.26 -24.52 -15.67
C GLY A 295 3.43 -23.65 -16.92
N ASP A 296 2.31 -23.15 -17.47
CA ASP A 296 2.35 -22.08 -18.50
C ASP A 296 3.03 -20.85 -17.85
N PRO A 297 4.05 -20.23 -18.48
CA PRO A 297 4.71 -19.05 -17.92
C PRO A 297 3.75 -17.90 -17.58
N ARG A 298 2.57 -17.84 -18.20
CA ARG A 298 1.54 -16.84 -17.91
C ARG A 298 0.75 -17.13 -16.64
N ASP A 299 0.87 -18.32 -16.05
CA ASP A 299 0.19 -18.65 -14.80
C ASP A 299 0.99 -18.17 -13.57
N ASP A 300 2.27 -17.78 -13.73
CA ASP A 300 3.12 -17.25 -12.67
C ASP A 300 2.80 -15.77 -12.35
N LEU A 301 1.62 -15.55 -11.78
CA LEU A 301 1.10 -14.21 -11.43
C LEU A 301 2.02 -13.42 -10.49
N ASP A 302 2.87 -14.08 -9.71
CA ASP A 302 3.86 -13.42 -8.85
C ASP A 302 4.83 -12.50 -9.63
N LEU A 303 5.01 -12.72 -10.94
CA LEU A 303 5.77 -11.78 -11.79
C LEU A 303 5.18 -10.37 -11.74
N ALA A 304 3.85 -10.24 -11.67
CA ALA A 304 3.16 -8.96 -11.54
C ALA A 304 3.08 -8.45 -10.09
N SER A 305 3.55 -9.21 -9.10
CA SER A 305 3.45 -8.85 -7.68
C SER A 305 4.57 -7.88 -7.28
N PRO A 306 4.23 -6.76 -6.60
CA PRO A 306 5.21 -5.91 -5.95
C PRO A 306 5.64 -6.46 -4.58
N GLY A 307 5.08 -7.59 -4.14
CA GLY A 307 5.45 -8.27 -2.90
C GLY A 307 6.93 -8.63 -2.87
N ILE A 308 7.58 -8.49 -1.70
CA ILE A 308 8.99 -8.88 -1.48
C ILE A 308 9.18 -10.37 -1.16
N VAL A 309 8.08 -11.12 -1.07
CA VAL A 309 8.07 -12.59 -0.99
C VAL A 309 7.22 -13.16 -2.13
N LYS A 310 7.56 -14.39 -2.55
CA LYS A 310 6.78 -15.20 -3.49
C LYS A 310 5.73 -15.97 -2.71
N VAL A 311 4.45 -15.79 -2.99
CA VAL A 311 3.38 -16.58 -2.35
C VAL A 311 3.32 -17.96 -3.00
N LEU A 312 3.46 -19.01 -2.21
CA LEU A 312 3.52 -20.39 -2.69
C LEU A 312 2.13 -21.02 -2.69
N ASP A 313 1.77 -21.67 -3.81
CA ASP A 313 0.51 -22.39 -3.95
C ASP A 313 0.70 -23.86 -3.57
N GLY A 314 0.01 -24.32 -2.51
CA GLY A 314 0.02 -25.72 -2.07
C GLY A 314 1.31 -26.23 -1.43
N ARG A 315 2.28 -25.35 -1.12
CA ARG A 315 3.53 -25.70 -0.44
C ARG A 315 3.99 -24.59 0.51
N THR A 316 5.00 -24.88 1.33
CA THR A 316 5.58 -23.94 2.31
C THR A 316 7.02 -23.60 1.96
N GLY A 317 7.48 -22.44 2.41
CA GLY A 317 8.84 -21.95 2.17
C GLY A 317 9.92 -22.82 2.81
N GLU A 318 11.11 -22.76 2.21
CA GLU A 318 12.33 -23.38 2.69
C GLU A 318 13.02 -22.50 3.74
N THR A 319 13.11 -21.18 3.50
CA THR A 319 13.76 -20.25 4.45
C THR A 319 12.97 -20.13 5.76
N TYR A 320 11.64 -20.11 5.67
CA TYR A 320 10.74 -20.05 6.83
C TYR A 320 9.73 -21.21 6.82
N PRO A 321 10.09 -22.37 7.39
CA PRO A 321 9.21 -23.56 7.37
C PRO A 321 7.81 -23.29 7.93
N GLY A 322 6.80 -23.80 7.24
CA GLY A 322 5.40 -23.66 7.61
C GLY A 322 4.75 -22.32 7.22
N LEU A 323 5.48 -21.40 6.57
CA LEU A 323 4.88 -20.21 5.96
C LEU A 323 4.63 -20.44 4.46
N PRO A 324 3.54 -19.91 3.89
CA PRO A 324 3.15 -20.16 2.50
C PRO A 324 3.87 -19.22 1.52
N TRP A 325 5.12 -18.86 1.80
CA TRP A 325 5.90 -17.94 0.97
C TRP A 325 7.41 -18.16 1.09
N GLU A 326 8.17 -17.67 0.10
CA GLU A 326 9.63 -17.68 0.08
C GLU A 326 10.16 -16.25 -0.20
N PRO A 327 11.19 -15.75 0.52
CA PRO A 327 11.84 -14.48 0.20
C PRO A 327 12.23 -14.33 -1.28
N LYS A 328 12.04 -13.12 -1.81
CA LYS A 328 12.71 -12.65 -3.04
C LYS A 328 14.03 -11.97 -2.67
N ALA A 329 14.88 -11.71 -3.66
CA ALA A 329 16.07 -10.86 -3.48
C ALA A 329 15.74 -9.49 -2.85
N ALA A 330 14.55 -8.95 -3.13
CA ALA A 330 14.04 -7.72 -2.54
C ALA A 330 13.95 -7.77 -0.99
N PHE A 331 13.61 -8.92 -0.41
CA PHE A 331 13.57 -9.09 1.05
C PHE A 331 14.94 -8.81 1.68
N ALA A 332 16.00 -9.42 1.13
CA ALA A 332 17.35 -9.26 1.63
C ALA A 332 17.86 -7.81 1.43
N ALA A 333 17.49 -7.17 0.32
CA ALA A 333 17.85 -5.78 0.05
C ALA A 333 17.19 -4.80 1.05
N VAL A 334 15.90 -4.98 1.33
CA VAL A 334 15.18 -4.20 2.35
C VAL A 334 15.77 -4.42 3.74
N ALA A 335 16.00 -5.68 4.13
CA ALA A 335 16.63 -6.01 5.42
C ALA A 335 18.00 -5.34 5.55
N ALA A 336 18.86 -5.45 4.53
CA ALA A 336 20.18 -4.83 4.53
C ALA A 336 20.11 -3.30 4.62
N HIS A 337 19.13 -2.67 3.97
CA HIS A 337 18.93 -1.22 4.11
C HIS A 337 18.52 -0.87 5.53
N TYR A 338 17.50 -1.54 6.10
CA TYR A 338 16.96 -1.23 7.42
C TYR A 338 17.85 -1.65 8.59
N ALA A 339 18.81 -2.56 8.41
CA ALA A 339 19.82 -2.89 9.41
C ALA A 339 20.84 -1.76 9.69
N ARG A 340 20.93 -0.76 8.79
CA ARG A 340 21.89 0.34 8.88
C ARG A 340 21.54 1.36 9.96
#